data_AF-A0A7X7P0L5-F1
#
_entry.id   AF-A0A7X7P0L5-F1
#
_cell.length_a   1.000
_cell.length_b   1.000
_cell.length_c   1.000
_cell.angle_alpha   90.00
_cell.angle_beta   90.00
_cell.angle_gamma   90.00
#
_symmetry.space_group_name_H-M   'P 1'
#
loop_
_entity.id
_entity.type
_entity.pdbx_description
1 polymer ?
#
loop_
_entity_poly.entity_id
_entity_poly.type
_entity_poly.pdbx_seq_one_letter_code
_entity_poly.pdbx_strand_id
1 'polypeptide(L)'
;MSQAPRGKKDWMKNHYEKVILLVALVALLFSSVHLVQHIQANKTDAALSLARVNLKGSSVSLKDTVSFDDKLGQARAAATAELEPSARTVISEMRVSCVKCGRPIAYAAAACPFCLAEQPEHDDGTKRDTDGDGLPDLWELDAGLDAQNPADAHQDLDGDGFSNLEEFQAETDVRDPEKFPDPIVKLRVLTIRPVPFYLRFVGTSAFGDGSLRYQLNLQSAERTYFARLGEVILGYKVEKHDPKGRGGLETLTMVRQSDKRPVELVKGRPVTEQELVIRFGCLLDRVPLPPQRLHDVFSHRDVEYKVVDIRRDSVVIQNVKTGKTVTVPQLRSEERAALSGRSEAPARGAASGAPW
;
A
#
# COMPACT_ATOMS: atom_id res chain seq x y z
N MET A 1 1.87 -69.99 -102.80
CA MET A 1 1.80 -69.10 -103.97
C MET A 1 1.17 -67.80 -103.49
N SER A 2 2.01 -66.80 -103.24
CA SER A 2 1.74 -65.59 -102.45
C SER A 2 0.93 -64.57 -103.24
N GLN A 3 -0.13 -64.08 -102.60
CA GLN A 3 -1.12 -63.16 -103.15
C GLN A 3 -0.51 -61.77 -103.47
N ALA A 4 -0.82 -61.28 -104.66
CA ALA A 4 -0.71 -59.88 -105.09
C ALA A 4 -2.12 -59.30 -105.28
N PRO A 5 -2.30 -57.97 -105.40
CA PRO A 5 -1.76 -56.87 -104.62
C PRO A 5 -2.91 -56.16 -103.87
N ARG A 6 -2.72 -55.79 -102.59
CA ARG A 6 -3.70 -54.98 -101.84
C ARG A 6 -3.76 -53.57 -102.42
N GLY A 7 -4.83 -53.29 -103.17
CA GLY A 7 -5.12 -51.96 -103.70
C GLY A 7 -5.29 -50.93 -102.58
N LYS A 8 -4.97 -49.67 -102.88
CA LYS A 8 -5.00 -48.49 -101.98
C LYS A 8 -6.26 -48.32 -101.09
N LYS A 9 -7.32 -49.09 -101.30
CA LYS A 9 -8.55 -49.10 -100.48
C LYS A 9 -8.41 -49.79 -99.11
N ASP A 10 -7.39 -50.62 -98.89
CA ASP A 10 -7.18 -51.28 -97.58
C ASP A 10 -6.45 -50.41 -96.54
N TRP A 11 -5.74 -49.36 -96.96
CA TRP A 11 -5.01 -48.49 -96.02
C TRP A 11 -5.95 -47.70 -95.12
N MET A 12 -7.03 -47.14 -95.71
CA MET A 12 -8.07 -46.41 -94.97
C MET A 12 -8.78 -47.30 -93.95
N LYS A 13 -9.10 -48.56 -94.29
CA LYS A 13 -9.75 -49.49 -93.35
C LYS A 13 -8.87 -49.82 -92.14
N ASN A 14 -7.55 -49.85 -92.31
CA ASN A 14 -6.64 -50.19 -91.21
C ASN A 14 -6.21 -48.97 -90.37
N HIS A 15 -6.44 -47.74 -90.85
CA HIS A 15 -5.97 -46.51 -90.19
C HIS A 15 -7.06 -45.47 -89.97
N TYR A 16 -8.34 -45.80 -90.21
CA TYR A 16 -9.45 -44.86 -90.05
C TYR A 16 -9.53 -44.26 -88.64
N GLU A 17 -9.20 -45.02 -87.59
CA GLU A 17 -9.15 -44.52 -86.21
C GLU A 17 -8.12 -43.39 -86.03
N LYS A 18 -6.93 -43.51 -86.65
CA LYS A 18 -5.91 -42.47 -86.62
C LYS A 18 -6.34 -41.24 -87.42
N VAL A 19 -7.05 -41.44 -88.54
CA VAL A 19 -7.61 -40.34 -89.34
C VAL A 19 -8.70 -39.60 -88.56
N ILE A 20 -9.60 -40.32 -87.89
CA ILE A 20 -10.64 -39.72 -87.03
C ILE A 20 -10.00 -38.94 -85.88
N LEU A 21 -8.98 -39.51 -85.22
CA LEU A 21 -8.28 -38.84 -84.14
C LEU A 21 -7.56 -37.58 -84.63
N LEU A 22 -6.92 -37.63 -85.80
CA LEU A 22 -6.27 -36.46 -86.41
C LEU A 22 -7.28 -35.37 -86.76
N VAL A 23 -8.44 -35.73 -87.34
CA VAL A 23 -9.52 -34.78 -87.63
C VAL A 23 -10.06 -34.15 -86.35
N ALA A 24 -10.27 -34.94 -85.30
CA ALA A 24 -10.70 -34.42 -84.00
C ALA A 24 -9.66 -33.46 -83.39
N LEU A 25 -8.37 -33.79 -83.48
CA LEU A 25 -7.28 -32.93 -82.98
C LEU A 25 -7.19 -31.61 -83.72
N VAL A 26 -7.35 -31.64 -85.05
CA VAL A 26 -7.39 -30.43 -85.90
C VAL A 26 -8.63 -29.58 -85.57
N ALA A 27 -9.79 -30.20 -85.37
CA ALA A 27 -11.00 -29.47 -84.96
C ALA A 27 -10.85 -28.83 -83.57
N LEU A 28 -10.21 -29.52 -82.63
CA LEU A 28 -9.94 -28.99 -81.27
C LEU A 28 -8.95 -27.82 -81.30
N LEU A 29 -7.91 -27.91 -82.14
CA LEU A 29 -6.98 -26.80 -82.39
C LEU A 29 -7.67 -25.60 -83.03
N PHE A 30 -8.57 -25.83 -83.98
CA PHE A 30 -9.32 -24.74 -84.60
C PHE A 30 -10.25 -24.07 -83.59
N SER A 31 -10.95 -24.87 -82.76
CA SER A 31 -11.81 -24.37 -81.69
C SER A 31 -11.03 -23.57 -80.65
N SER A 32 -9.84 -24.02 -80.24
CA SER A 32 -9.01 -23.30 -79.27
C SER A 32 -8.47 -21.99 -79.82
N VAL A 33 -8.04 -21.95 -81.08
CA VAL A 33 -7.63 -20.70 -81.76
C VAL A 33 -8.80 -19.73 -81.86
N HIS A 34 -9.98 -20.21 -82.25
CA HIS A 34 -11.18 -19.38 -82.32
C HIS A 34 -11.58 -18.82 -80.95
N LEU A 35 -11.50 -19.62 -79.87
CA LEU A 35 -11.74 -19.18 -78.50
C LEU A 35 -10.75 -18.08 -78.09
N VAL A 36 -9.46 -18.25 -78.38
CA VAL A 36 -8.43 -17.24 -78.05
C VAL A 36 -8.68 -15.93 -78.80
N GLN A 37 -8.99 -16.00 -80.09
CA GLN A 37 -9.35 -14.81 -80.88
C GLN A 37 -10.60 -14.12 -80.30
N HIS A 38 -11.61 -14.88 -79.89
CA HIS A 38 -12.82 -14.33 -79.30
C HIS A 38 -12.58 -13.69 -77.92
N ILE A 39 -11.73 -14.29 -77.09
CA ILE A 39 -11.29 -13.70 -75.81
C ILE A 39 -10.50 -12.41 -76.06
N GLN A 40 -9.63 -12.37 -77.07
CA GLN A 40 -8.86 -11.17 -77.41
C GLN A 40 -9.75 -10.04 -77.94
N ALA A 41 -10.72 -10.35 -78.82
CA ALA A 41 -11.72 -9.38 -79.30
C ALA A 41 -12.60 -8.85 -78.15
N ASN A 42 -13.03 -9.73 -77.25
CA ASN A 42 -13.79 -9.32 -76.07
C ASN A 42 -12.94 -8.50 -75.09
N LYS A 43 -11.62 -8.72 -75.00
CA LYS A 43 -10.73 -7.84 -74.22
C LYS A 43 -10.63 -6.44 -74.82
N THR A 44 -10.60 -6.31 -76.15
CA THR A 44 -10.64 -4.99 -76.80
C THR A 44 -11.99 -4.29 -76.60
N ASP A 45 -13.09 -5.05 -76.54
CA ASP A 45 -14.42 -4.52 -76.23
C ASP A 45 -14.69 -4.31 -74.73
N ALA A 46 -13.96 -4.98 -73.84
CA ALA A 46 -14.06 -4.86 -72.39
C ALA A 46 -13.18 -3.74 -71.82
N ALA A 47 -12.32 -3.13 -72.64
CA ALA A 47 -11.74 -1.84 -72.30
C ALA A 47 -12.90 -0.82 -72.20
N LEU A 48 -13.27 -0.47 -70.97
CA LEU A 48 -14.24 0.57 -70.63
C LEU A 48 -13.83 1.90 -71.28
N SER A 49 -14.25 2.11 -72.52
CA SER A 49 -14.13 3.41 -73.16
C SER A 49 -15.28 4.28 -72.67
N LEU A 50 -14.95 5.46 -72.13
CA LEU A 50 -15.91 6.48 -71.68
C LEU A 50 -16.95 6.86 -72.76
N ALA A 51 -16.65 6.54 -74.03
CA ALA A 51 -17.54 6.68 -75.17
C ALA A 51 -18.86 5.89 -75.02
N ARG A 52 -18.85 4.72 -74.36
CA ARG A 52 -20.05 3.88 -74.21
C ARG A 52 -21.09 4.47 -73.24
N VAL A 53 -20.68 5.40 -72.36
CA VAL A 53 -21.53 6.02 -71.32
C VAL A 53 -21.82 7.50 -71.64
N ASN A 54 -21.47 7.97 -72.84
CA ASN A 54 -21.73 9.34 -73.31
C ASN A 54 -21.21 10.45 -72.36
N LEU A 55 -20.19 10.15 -71.55
CA LEU A 55 -19.54 11.10 -70.66
C LEU A 55 -18.49 11.89 -71.46
N LYS A 56 -18.79 13.15 -71.76
CA LYS A 56 -17.81 14.09 -72.34
C LYS A 56 -17.00 14.74 -71.21
N GLY A 57 -15.82 14.20 -70.95
CA GLY A 57 -14.83 14.79 -70.06
C GLY A 57 -13.46 14.17 -70.26
N SER A 58 -12.40 14.99 -70.23
CA SER A 58 -11.02 14.50 -70.24
C SER A 58 -10.72 13.76 -68.93
N SER A 59 -10.07 12.60 -69.01
CA SER A 59 -9.65 11.82 -67.84
C SER A 59 -8.75 12.69 -66.94
N VAL A 60 -9.23 13.03 -65.75
CA VAL A 60 -8.41 13.66 -64.73
C VAL A 60 -7.64 12.55 -64.03
N SER A 61 -6.31 12.62 -64.05
CA SER A 61 -5.47 11.74 -63.23
C SER A 61 -5.71 12.08 -61.76
N LEU A 62 -6.15 11.08 -60.99
CA LEU A 62 -6.25 11.19 -59.53
C LEU A 62 -4.88 11.57 -59.00
N LYS A 63 -4.77 12.80 -58.50
CA LYS A 63 -3.58 13.28 -57.82
C LYS A 63 -3.71 12.81 -56.38
N ASP A 64 -2.99 11.73 -56.04
CA ASP A 64 -2.93 11.18 -54.69
C ASP A 64 -2.46 12.24 -53.69
N THR A 65 -3.41 12.97 -53.12
CA THR A 65 -3.18 13.81 -51.96
C THR A 65 -3.42 12.96 -50.73
N VAL A 66 -2.34 12.31 -50.29
CA VAL A 66 -2.22 11.47 -49.10
C VAL A 66 -3.00 10.16 -49.23
N SER A 67 -2.25 9.05 -49.27
CA SER A 67 -2.76 7.67 -49.30
C SER A 67 -3.89 7.52 -48.27
N PHE A 68 -5.12 7.45 -48.76
CA PHE A 68 -6.28 7.14 -47.93
C PHE A 68 -6.03 5.83 -47.17
N ASP A 69 -5.28 4.90 -47.77
CA ASP A 69 -4.87 3.66 -47.16
C ASP A 69 -3.88 3.85 -46.00
N ASP A 70 -3.01 4.85 -46.04
CA ASP A 70 -2.09 5.15 -44.92
C ASP A 70 -2.86 5.74 -43.73
N LYS A 71 -3.81 6.65 -44.00
CA LYS A 71 -4.67 7.20 -42.94
C LYS A 71 -5.64 6.17 -42.39
N LEU A 72 -6.20 5.33 -43.27
CA LEU A 72 -7.06 4.22 -42.88
C LEU A 72 -6.26 3.14 -42.11
N GLY A 73 -5.01 2.91 -42.51
CA GLY A 73 -4.06 2.03 -41.84
C GLY A 73 -3.71 2.54 -40.46
N GLN A 74 -3.43 3.84 -40.30
CA GLN A 74 -3.17 4.47 -39.00
C GLN A 74 -4.42 4.45 -38.11
N ALA A 75 -5.60 4.75 -38.65
CA ALA A 75 -6.86 4.69 -37.90
C ALA A 75 -7.20 3.26 -37.45
N ARG A 76 -6.96 2.26 -38.31
CA ARG A 76 -7.12 0.84 -37.96
C ARG A 76 -6.07 0.40 -36.95
N ALA A 77 -4.81 0.79 -37.11
CA ALA A 77 -3.74 0.42 -36.19
C ALA A 77 -3.96 1.03 -34.80
N ALA A 78 -4.40 2.28 -34.72
CA ALA A 78 -4.80 2.90 -33.46
C ALA A 78 -5.99 2.17 -32.80
N ALA A 79 -7.04 1.86 -33.57
CA ALA A 79 -8.19 1.10 -33.08
C ALA A 79 -7.85 -0.34 -32.67
N THR A 80 -6.86 -0.96 -33.32
CA THR A 80 -6.41 -2.33 -32.99
C THR A 80 -5.42 -2.36 -31.82
N ALA A 81 -4.60 -1.32 -31.65
CA ALA A 81 -3.66 -1.22 -30.54
C ALA A 81 -4.34 -0.95 -29.20
N GLU A 82 -5.53 -0.31 -29.20
CA GLU A 82 -6.38 -0.22 -28.01
C GLU A 82 -7.04 -1.56 -27.64
N LEU A 83 -7.09 -2.52 -28.57
CA LEU A 83 -7.55 -3.88 -28.33
C LEU A 83 -6.36 -4.77 -28.01
N GLU A 84 -5.76 -4.58 -26.84
CA GLU A 84 -4.86 -5.57 -26.25
C GLU A 84 -5.57 -6.93 -26.25
N PRO A 85 -5.09 -7.94 -26.99
CA PRO A 85 -5.70 -9.25 -26.98
C PRO A 85 -5.40 -9.85 -25.61
N SER A 86 -6.33 -9.71 -24.67
CA SER A 86 -6.31 -10.48 -23.44
C SER A 86 -6.08 -11.94 -23.82
N ALA A 87 -5.17 -12.62 -23.11
CA ALA A 87 -4.61 -13.93 -23.46
C ALA A 87 -5.62 -15.11 -23.41
N ARG A 88 -6.88 -14.91 -23.82
CA ARG A 88 -7.98 -15.88 -23.71
C ARG A 88 -8.93 -15.78 -24.90
N THR A 89 -8.49 -16.21 -26.07
CA THR A 89 -9.36 -16.55 -27.23
C THR A 89 -10.17 -17.84 -27.03
N VAL A 90 -10.22 -18.38 -25.81
CA VAL A 90 -11.12 -19.47 -25.39
C VAL A 90 -11.91 -19.02 -24.16
N ILE A 91 -13.22 -18.95 -24.33
CA ILE A 91 -14.17 -18.33 -23.41
C ILE A 91 -14.21 -19.06 -22.06
N SER A 92 -13.93 -18.33 -20.97
CA SER A 92 -14.75 -18.33 -19.75
C SER A 92 -14.52 -17.06 -18.91
N GLU A 93 -14.49 -15.88 -19.53
CA GLU A 93 -14.72 -14.66 -18.73
C GLU A 93 -16.19 -14.65 -18.28
N MET A 94 -16.41 -14.35 -16.99
CA MET A 94 -17.75 -14.20 -16.44
C MET A 94 -18.52 -13.14 -17.24
N ARG A 95 -19.60 -13.60 -17.89
CA ARG A 95 -20.65 -12.85 -18.60
C ARG A 95 -21.55 -12.03 -17.68
N VAL A 96 -21.52 -10.70 -17.68
CA VAL A 96 -22.61 -9.90 -17.08
C VAL A 96 -23.36 -9.08 -18.12
N SER A 97 -24.62 -8.74 -17.81
CA SER A 97 -25.45 -7.93 -18.69
C SER A 97 -25.16 -6.45 -18.44
N CYS A 98 -24.90 -5.71 -19.51
CA CYS A 98 -24.74 -4.26 -19.42
C CYS A 98 -25.99 -3.60 -18.80
N VAL A 99 -25.79 -2.72 -17.82
CA VAL A 99 -26.88 -2.04 -17.09
C VAL A 99 -27.82 -1.26 -18.02
N LYS A 100 -27.28 -0.64 -19.08
CA LYS A 100 -28.07 0.16 -20.03
C LYS A 100 -28.70 -0.65 -21.17
N CYS A 101 -27.91 -1.44 -21.89
CA CYS A 101 -28.36 -2.07 -23.15
C CYS A 101 -28.63 -3.59 -23.04
N GLY A 102 -28.38 -4.21 -21.89
CA GLY A 102 -28.61 -5.64 -21.65
C GLY A 102 -27.72 -6.59 -22.45
N ARG A 103 -26.77 -6.08 -23.24
CA ARG A 103 -25.83 -6.92 -24.00
C ARG A 103 -24.79 -7.55 -23.07
N PRO A 104 -24.35 -8.78 -23.37
CA PRO A 104 -23.32 -9.44 -22.57
C PRO A 104 -21.98 -8.72 -22.72
N ILE A 105 -21.40 -8.31 -21.61
CA ILE A 105 -20.10 -7.64 -21.50
C ILE A 105 -19.22 -8.39 -20.51
N ALA A 106 -17.90 -8.23 -20.60
CA ALA A 106 -16.99 -8.79 -19.60
C ALA A 106 -17.29 -8.23 -18.20
N TYR A 107 -17.16 -9.05 -17.18
CA TYR A 107 -17.43 -8.65 -15.78
C TYR A 107 -16.58 -7.46 -15.31
N ALA A 108 -15.31 -7.39 -15.74
CA ALA A 108 -14.40 -6.31 -15.41
C ALA A 108 -14.46 -5.10 -16.37
N ALA A 109 -15.44 -5.04 -17.29
CA ALA A 109 -15.52 -3.96 -18.27
C ALA A 109 -16.01 -2.65 -17.63
N ALA A 110 -15.12 -1.65 -17.49
CA ALA A 110 -15.47 -0.32 -16.96
C ALA A 110 -16.51 0.42 -17.82
N ALA A 111 -16.54 0.17 -19.13
CA ALA A 111 -17.56 0.70 -20.05
C ALA A 111 -18.03 -0.37 -21.03
N CYS A 112 -19.30 -0.31 -21.42
CA CYS A 112 -19.88 -1.23 -22.37
C CYS A 112 -19.29 -1.01 -23.78
N PRO A 113 -18.68 -2.01 -24.43
CA PRO A 113 -18.12 -1.86 -25.79
C PRO A 113 -19.17 -1.55 -26.87
N PHE A 114 -20.45 -1.82 -26.58
CA PHE A 114 -21.54 -1.66 -27.55
C PHE A 114 -22.26 -0.31 -27.45
N CYS A 115 -22.45 0.19 -26.22
CA CYS A 115 -23.25 1.40 -25.98
C CYS A 115 -22.50 2.50 -25.22
N LEU A 116 -21.23 2.25 -24.89
CA LEU A 116 -20.32 3.17 -24.20
C LEU A 116 -20.84 3.66 -22.84
N ALA A 117 -21.83 2.99 -22.27
CA ALA A 117 -22.30 3.27 -20.92
C ALA A 117 -21.25 2.80 -19.90
N GLU A 118 -20.91 3.66 -18.96
CA GLU A 118 -20.14 3.30 -17.77
C GLU A 118 -20.85 2.17 -17.02
N GLN A 119 -20.08 1.19 -16.58
CA GLN A 119 -20.55 0.08 -15.75
C GLN A 119 -20.18 0.35 -14.29
N PRO A 120 -20.94 -0.20 -13.32
CA PRO A 120 -20.58 -0.08 -11.92
C PRO A 120 -19.20 -0.67 -11.67
N GLU A 121 -18.46 -0.06 -10.73
CA GLU A 121 -17.20 -0.61 -10.26
C GLU A 121 -17.42 -2.03 -9.74
N HIS A 122 -16.55 -2.92 -10.18
CA HIS A 122 -16.58 -4.32 -9.81
C HIS A 122 -15.96 -4.49 -8.40
N ASP A 123 -16.73 -5.01 -7.44
CA ASP A 123 -16.22 -5.46 -6.14
C ASP A 123 -15.38 -6.72 -6.36
N ASP A 124 -14.07 -6.55 -6.47
CA ASP A 124 -13.09 -7.62 -6.61
C ASP A 124 -12.90 -8.45 -5.34
N GLY A 125 -13.67 -8.17 -4.28
CA GLY A 125 -13.59 -8.87 -3.01
C GLY A 125 -12.31 -8.55 -2.24
N THR A 126 -11.43 -7.69 -2.76
CA THR A 126 -10.18 -7.30 -2.10
C THR A 126 -10.41 -6.48 -0.84
N LYS A 127 -11.62 -5.92 -0.69
CA LYS A 127 -12.07 -5.16 0.48
C LYS A 127 -13.21 -5.84 1.22
N ARG A 128 -13.62 -7.05 0.81
CA ARG A 128 -14.65 -7.78 1.53
C ARG A 128 -14.04 -8.29 2.83
N ASP A 129 -14.74 -8.04 3.92
CA ASP A 129 -14.42 -8.45 5.30
C ASP A 129 -15.75 -8.98 5.86
N THR A 130 -15.86 -10.32 5.90
CA THR A 130 -17.12 -11.04 6.12
C THR A 130 -17.49 -11.08 7.60
N ASP A 131 -16.52 -11.16 8.51
CA ASP A 131 -16.75 -11.21 9.95
C ASP A 131 -16.51 -9.85 10.66
N GLY A 132 -15.99 -8.86 9.96
CA GLY A 132 -15.90 -7.47 10.38
C GLY A 132 -14.75 -7.19 11.34
N ASP A 133 -13.68 -7.99 11.32
CA ASP A 133 -12.55 -7.84 12.22
C ASP A 133 -11.45 -6.88 11.71
N GLY A 134 -11.62 -6.39 10.48
CA GLY A 134 -10.71 -5.45 9.82
C GLY A 134 -9.69 -6.11 8.89
N LEU A 135 -9.71 -7.44 8.76
CA LEU A 135 -8.96 -8.19 7.76
C LEU A 135 -9.84 -8.48 6.53
N PRO A 136 -9.32 -8.32 5.30
CA PRO A 136 -10.06 -8.74 4.11
C PRO A 136 -10.07 -10.27 3.93
N ASP A 137 -11.21 -10.84 3.54
CA ASP A 137 -11.42 -12.29 3.34
C ASP A 137 -10.31 -12.92 2.48
N LEU A 138 -9.93 -12.25 1.38
CA LEU A 138 -8.91 -12.76 0.47
C LEU A 138 -7.53 -12.80 1.11
N TRP A 139 -7.23 -11.82 1.97
CA TRP A 139 -5.97 -11.78 2.70
C TRP A 139 -5.93 -12.88 3.77
N GLU A 140 -7.02 -13.06 4.50
CA GLU A 140 -7.14 -14.13 5.51
C GLU A 140 -6.97 -15.51 4.87
N LEU A 141 -7.66 -15.76 3.76
CA LEU A 141 -7.53 -17.01 3.00
C LEU A 141 -6.11 -17.24 2.49
N ASP A 142 -5.43 -16.19 2.02
CA ASP A 142 -4.02 -16.29 1.61
C ASP A 142 -3.10 -16.58 2.79
N ALA A 143 -3.34 -15.96 3.95
CA ALA A 143 -2.66 -16.18 5.23
C ALA A 143 -3.02 -17.53 5.89
N GLY A 144 -4.08 -18.20 5.44
CA GLY A 144 -4.56 -19.48 6.00
C GLY A 144 -5.37 -19.31 7.28
N LEU A 145 -5.92 -18.11 7.49
CA LEU A 145 -6.90 -17.75 8.52
C LEU A 145 -8.32 -18.08 8.04
N ASP A 146 -9.32 -17.89 8.91
CA ASP A 146 -10.72 -18.20 8.64
C ASP A 146 -11.53 -16.91 8.56
N ALA A 147 -11.89 -16.49 7.34
CA ALA A 147 -12.68 -15.28 7.03
C ALA A 147 -14.11 -15.23 7.61
N GLN A 148 -14.46 -16.16 8.50
CA GLN A 148 -15.71 -16.19 9.25
C GLN A 148 -15.48 -16.12 10.77
N ASN A 149 -14.23 -16.05 11.21
CA ASN A 149 -13.83 -16.10 12.61
C ASN A 149 -13.11 -14.80 13.04
N PRO A 150 -13.85 -13.82 13.60
CA PRO A 150 -13.32 -12.49 13.89
C PRO A 150 -12.31 -12.48 15.05
N ALA A 151 -12.07 -13.62 15.68
CA ALA A 151 -11.12 -13.76 16.77
C ALA A 151 -9.70 -14.03 16.28
N ASP A 152 -9.50 -14.46 15.03
CA ASP A 152 -8.16 -14.75 14.51
C ASP A 152 -7.39 -13.50 14.09
N ALA A 153 -8.03 -12.37 13.78
CA ALA A 153 -7.37 -11.06 13.72
C ALA A 153 -6.53 -10.74 14.97
N HIS A 154 -7.01 -11.17 16.14
CA HIS A 154 -6.35 -10.94 17.43
C HIS A 154 -5.40 -12.06 17.85
N GLN A 155 -5.32 -13.15 17.08
CA GLN A 155 -4.37 -14.23 17.30
C GLN A 155 -3.01 -13.88 16.70
N ASP A 156 -2.02 -14.63 17.14
CA ASP A 156 -0.62 -14.55 16.75
C ASP A 156 -0.29 -15.86 16.03
N LEU A 157 -0.27 -15.83 14.70
CA LEU A 157 -0.19 -17.02 13.87
C LEU A 157 1.21 -17.65 13.88
N ASP A 158 2.27 -16.85 13.94
CA ASP A 158 3.67 -17.31 13.88
C ASP A 158 4.40 -17.28 15.24
N GLY A 159 3.80 -16.69 16.26
CA GLY A 159 4.26 -16.71 17.65
C GLY A 159 5.26 -15.63 18.02
N ASP A 160 5.35 -14.54 17.24
CA ASP A 160 6.28 -13.43 17.47
C ASP A 160 5.78 -12.40 18.53
N GLY A 161 4.51 -12.51 18.92
CA GLY A 161 3.81 -11.67 19.89
C GLY A 161 3.00 -10.51 19.29
N PHE A 162 2.94 -10.37 17.97
CA PHE A 162 2.05 -9.46 17.25
C PHE A 162 0.77 -10.20 16.82
N SER A 163 -0.33 -9.46 16.67
CA SER A 163 -1.56 -10.05 16.18
C SER A 163 -1.64 -9.94 14.66
N ASN A 164 -2.31 -10.87 14.00
CA ASN A 164 -2.49 -10.88 12.54
C ASN A 164 -2.98 -9.53 11.99
N LEU A 165 -3.87 -8.83 12.71
CA LEU A 165 -4.34 -7.49 12.35
C LEU A 165 -3.26 -6.40 12.41
N GLU A 166 -2.37 -6.45 13.40
CA GLU A 166 -1.27 -5.49 13.53
C GLU A 166 -0.25 -5.66 12.40
N GLU A 167 0.00 -6.90 12.02
CA GLU A 167 0.87 -7.27 10.91
C GLU A 167 0.27 -6.90 9.56
N PHE A 168 -1.03 -7.15 9.34
CA PHE A 168 -1.74 -6.68 8.16
C PHE A 168 -1.62 -5.17 7.98
N GLN A 169 -1.82 -4.40 9.06
CA GLN A 169 -1.67 -2.94 9.05
C GLN A 169 -0.23 -2.47 8.81
N ALA A 170 0.75 -3.29 9.15
CA ALA A 170 2.17 -3.03 8.94
C ALA A 170 2.70 -3.57 7.61
N GLU A 171 1.85 -4.25 6.82
CA GLU A 171 2.23 -4.95 5.58
C GLU A 171 3.34 -5.99 5.81
N THR A 172 3.31 -6.67 6.95
CA THR A 172 4.25 -7.75 7.32
C THR A 172 3.66 -9.15 7.05
N ASP A 173 4.49 -10.18 7.21
CA ASP A 173 4.20 -11.55 6.80
C ASP A 173 3.82 -12.39 8.01
N VAL A 174 2.52 -12.62 8.20
CA VAL A 174 1.94 -13.30 9.39
C VAL A 174 2.33 -14.76 9.59
N ARG A 175 3.19 -15.28 8.71
CA ARG A 175 3.70 -16.65 8.75
C ARG A 175 5.20 -16.70 9.04
N ASP A 176 5.87 -15.55 9.09
CA ASP A 176 7.32 -15.46 9.22
C ASP A 176 7.68 -14.63 10.46
N PRO A 177 8.06 -15.29 11.58
CA PRO A 177 8.28 -14.62 12.87
C PRO A 177 9.51 -13.70 12.89
N GLU A 178 10.29 -13.64 11.80
CA GLU A 178 11.39 -12.69 11.62
C GLU A 178 10.94 -11.40 10.92
N LYS A 179 9.74 -11.37 10.32
CA LYS A 179 9.18 -10.22 9.62
C LYS A 179 8.02 -9.62 10.42
N PHE A 180 8.37 -8.88 11.46
CA PHE A 180 7.41 -8.30 12.37
C PHE A 180 7.34 -6.76 12.33
N PRO A 181 6.23 -6.15 12.76
CA PRO A 181 6.08 -4.71 12.84
C PRO A 181 7.07 -4.04 13.81
N ASP A 182 7.18 -2.70 13.78
CA ASP A 182 8.01 -1.99 14.76
C ASP A 182 7.53 -2.31 16.19
N PRO A 183 8.41 -2.86 17.07
CA PRO A 183 8.06 -3.23 18.44
C PRO A 183 7.48 -2.11 19.29
N ILE A 184 7.64 -0.85 18.85
CA ILE A 184 6.99 0.30 19.49
C ILE A 184 5.47 0.18 19.56
N VAL A 185 4.82 -0.56 18.65
CA VAL A 185 3.37 -0.81 18.65
C VAL A 185 2.92 -1.50 19.94
N LYS A 186 3.78 -2.32 20.54
CA LYS A 186 3.53 -3.04 21.80
C LYS A 186 3.96 -2.28 23.05
N LEU A 187 4.47 -1.06 22.92
CA LEU A 187 4.81 -0.23 24.08
C LEU A 187 3.55 0.36 24.71
N ARG A 188 3.47 0.34 26.04
CA ARG A 188 2.38 0.94 26.82
C ARG A 188 2.91 1.78 27.96
N VAL A 189 2.17 2.83 28.30
CA VAL A 189 2.44 3.62 29.50
C VAL A 189 1.81 2.92 30.70
N LEU A 190 2.63 2.45 31.64
CA LEU A 190 2.15 1.79 32.86
C LEU A 190 1.63 2.80 33.85
N THR A 191 2.45 3.82 34.14
CA THR A 191 2.11 4.85 35.12
C THR A 191 2.77 6.18 34.75
N ILE A 192 2.04 7.26 34.96
CA ILE A 192 2.55 8.64 34.94
C ILE A 192 2.38 9.16 36.36
N ARG A 193 3.48 9.51 37.02
CA ARG A 193 3.44 9.99 38.41
C ARG A 193 4.14 11.34 38.53
N PRO A 194 3.51 12.33 39.17
CA PRO A 194 4.19 13.56 39.51
C PRO A 194 5.20 13.30 40.63
N VAL A 195 6.43 13.73 40.40
CA VAL A 195 7.49 13.77 41.40
C VAL A 195 7.71 15.23 41.79
N PRO A 196 7.42 15.63 43.04
CA PRO A 196 7.63 16.99 43.48
C PRO A 196 9.13 17.32 43.54
N PHE A 197 9.46 18.56 43.22
CA PHE A 197 10.83 19.05 43.42
C PHE A 197 11.16 19.10 44.91
N TYR A 198 12.27 18.48 45.33
CA TYR A 198 12.55 18.20 46.74
C TYR A 198 13.46 19.22 47.44
N LEU A 199 14.02 20.21 46.73
CA LEU A 199 14.83 21.27 47.37
C LEU A 199 14.00 22.54 47.60
N ARG A 200 14.33 23.27 48.67
CA ARG A 200 13.79 24.58 48.99
C ARG A 200 14.93 25.54 49.28
N PHE A 201 14.93 26.69 48.60
CA PHE A 201 15.88 27.75 48.86
C PHE A 201 15.48 28.57 50.09
N VAL A 202 16.33 28.57 51.12
CA VAL A 202 16.07 29.24 52.40
C VAL A 202 16.74 30.62 52.46
N GLY A 203 17.96 30.73 51.94
CA GLY A 203 18.67 32.01 51.87
C GLY A 203 20.15 31.86 51.58
N THR A 204 20.85 32.99 51.58
CA THR A 204 22.29 33.09 51.37
C THR A 204 23.02 33.45 52.65
N SER A 205 24.16 32.80 52.90
CA SER A 205 25.03 33.10 54.04
C SER A 205 26.48 33.27 53.57
N ALA A 206 27.17 34.28 54.09
CA ALA A 206 28.60 34.43 53.93
C ALA A 206 29.32 33.50 54.92
N PHE A 207 30.24 32.68 54.44
CA PHE A 207 31.11 31.85 55.27
C PHE A 207 32.42 32.58 55.59
N GLY A 208 33.14 32.14 56.63
CA GLY A 208 34.40 32.74 57.08
C GLY A 208 35.47 32.89 56.00
N ASP A 209 35.42 32.07 54.95
CA ASP A 209 36.31 32.13 53.78
C ASP A 209 35.92 33.23 52.76
N GLY A 210 34.94 34.09 53.07
CA GLY A 210 34.39 35.10 52.16
C GLY A 210 33.48 34.53 51.05
N SER A 211 33.38 33.20 50.92
CA SER A 211 32.49 32.55 49.95
C SER A 211 31.01 32.66 50.36
N LEU A 212 30.16 33.00 49.40
CA LEU A 212 28.71 32.91 49.53
C LEU A 212 28.27 31.45 49.40
N ARG A 213 27.43 30.99 50.34
CA ARG A 213 26.78 29.69 50.27
C ARG A 213 25.26 29.85 50.26
N TYR A 214 24.61 29.04 49.44
CA TYR A 214 23.16 28.98 49.30
C TYR A 214 22.63 27.84 50.15
N GLN A 215 21.78 28.18 51.13
CA GLN A 215 21.15 27.20 51.98
C GLN A 215 19.96 26.57 51.25
N LEU A 216 20.06 25.26 51.01
CA LEU A 216 19.07 24.42 50.35
C LEU A 216 18.62 23.33 51.32
N ASN A 217 17.35 23.37 51.71
CA ASN A 217 16.76 22.35 52.58
C ASN A 217 16.01 21.33 51.73
N LEU A 218 16.09 20.05 52.11
CA LEU A 218 15.12 19.07 51.65
C LEU A 218 13.72 19.47 52.14
N GLN A 219 12.70 19.28 51.30
CA GLN A 219 11.32 19.48 51.72
C GLN A 219 10.90 18.52 52.85
N SER A 220 11.54 17.35 52.97
CA SER A 220 11.40 16.46 54.12
C SER A 220 11.98 17.02 55.43
N ALA A 221 12.73 18.12 55.37
CA ALA A 221 13.49 18.73 56.47
C ALA A 221 14.58 17.84 57.09
N GLU A 222 14.86 16.67 56.52
CA GLU A 222 15.85 15.72 57.04
C GLU A 222 17.31 16.17 56.84
N ARG A 223 17.56 17.00 55.82
CA ARG A 223 18.91 17.45 55.48
C ARG A 223 18.94 18.87 54.93
N THR A 224 20.01 19.58 55.28
CA THR A 224 20.33 20.91 54.78
C THR A 224 21.66 20.86 54.04
N TYR A 225 21.71 21.51 52.89
CA TYR A 225 22.90 21.68 52.06
C TYR A 225 23.29 23.15 51.98
N PHE A 226 24.60 23.41 51.91
CA PHE A 226 25.16 24.74 51.74
C PHE A 226 25.99 24.76 50.46
N ALA A 227 25.36 25.15 49.35
CA ALA A 227 25.91 25.07 48.01
C ALA A 227 26.74 26.29 47.64
N ARG A 228 27.78 26.14 46.82
CA ARG A 228 28.44 27.25 46.10
C ARG A 228 27.90 27.37 44.68
N LEU A 229 28.14 28.53 44.04
CA LEU A 229 27.95 28.67 42.60
C LEU A 229 28.76 27.60 41.85
N GLY A 230 28.13 26.89 40.93
CA GLY A 230 28.72 25.81 40.15
C GLY A 230 28.71 24.43 40.81
N GLU A 231 28.34 24.31 42.08
CA GLU A 231 28.29 23.04 42.81
C GLU A 231 27.06 22.21 42.41
N VAL A 232 27.21 20.88 42.35
CA VAL A 232 26.14 19.94 42.00
C VAL A 232 25.61 19.26 43.26
N ILE A 233 24.32 19.42 43.54
CA ILE A 233 23.63 18.80 44.67
C ILE A 233 22.46 18.00 44.13
N LEU A 234 22.43 16.70 44.46
CA LEU A 234 21.36 15.78 44.06
C LEU A 234 21.06 15.82 42.55
N GLY A 235 22.11 16.00 41.73
CA GLY A 235 22.00 16.06 40.26
C GLY A 235 21.66 17.44 39.68
N TYR A 236 21.53 18.47 40.52
CA TYR A 236 21.30 19.86 40.10
C TYR A 236 22.51 20.74 40.38
N LYS A 237 23.00 21.42 39.34
CA LYS A 237 24.07 22.40 39.42
C LYS A 237 23.50 23.78 39.74
N VAL A 238 24.07 24.46 40.73
CA VAL A 238 23.73 25.86 40.99
C VAL A 238 24.37 26.73 39.89
N GLU A 239 23.56 27.38 39.06
CA GLU A 239 24.06 28.13 37.91
C GLU A 239 24.08 29.63 38.16
N LYS A 240 22.97 30.18 38.66
CA LYS A 240 22.80 31.63 38.82
C LYS A 240 22.08 31.97 40.11
N HIS A 241 22.46 33.10 40.70
CA HIS A 241 21.77 33.71 41.83
C HIS A 241 21.41 35.16 41.49
N ASP A 242 20.16 35.54 41.72
CA ASP A 242 19.69 36.91 41.55
C ASP A 242 19.16 37.44 42.90
N PRO A 243 19.85 38.42 43.51
CA PRO A 243 19.44 38.98 44.79
C PRO A 243 18.16 39.84 44.72
N LYS A 244 17.70 40.24 43.53
CA LYS A 244 16.44 40.99 43.31
C LYS A 244 15.58 40.30 42.25
N GLY A 245 15.40 39.00 42.40
CA GLY A 245 14.64 38.18 41.47
C GLY A 245 13.12 38.38 41.55
N ARG A 246 12.38 37.34 41.16
CA ARG A 246 10.91 37.37 40.99
C ARG A 246 10.21 37.84 42.27
N GLY A 247 9.49 38.96 42.17
CA GLY A 247 8.72 39.54 43.28
C GLY A 247 9.57 40.25 44.33
N GLY A 248 10.81 40.64 44.01
CA GLY A 248 11.71 41.34 44.92
C GLY A 248 12.40 40.44 45.95
N LEU A 249 12.25 39.12 45.81
CA LEU A 249 12.90 38.11 46.65
C LEU A 249 14.12 37.52 45.93
N GLU A 250 15.11 37.09 46.69
CA GLU A 250 16.27 36.37 46.15
C GLU A 250 15.81 35.11 45.40
N THR A 251 16.37 34.88 44.21
CA THR A 251 16.13 33.67 43.41
C THR A 251 17.42 32.94 43.12
N LEU A 252 17.32 31.61 43.05
CA LEU A 252 18.43 30.72 42.72
C LEU A 252 18.01 29.81 41.56
N THR A 253 18.72 29.90 40.44
CA THR A 253 18.51 29.02 39.29
C THR A 253 19.44 27.83 39.40
N MET A 254 18.84 26.64 39.42
CA MET A 254 19.55 25.37 39.40
C MET A 254 19.27 24.63 38.10
N VAL A 255 20.29 24.08 37.47
CA VAL A 255 20.17 23.33 36.22
C VAL A 255 20.44 21.86 36.47
N ARG A 256 19.51 20.99 36.10
CA ARG A 256 19.73 19.56 36.18
C ARG A 256 20.78 19.11 35.16
N GLN A 257 21.68 18.22 35.58
CA GLN A 257 22.78 17.76 34.73
C GLN A 257 22.33 16.82 33.59
N SER A 258 21.24 16.08 33.75
CA SER A 258 20.78 15.11 32.73
C SER A 258 20.12 15.76 31.51
N ASP A 259 19.17 16.67 31.72
CA ASP A 259 18.32 17.26 30.67
C ASP A 259 18.60 18.76 30.45
N LYS A 260 19.55 19.34 31.22
CA LYS A 260 19.88 20.77 31.24
C LYS A 260 18.66 21.67 31.52
N ARG A 261 17.64 21.13 32.20
CA ARG A 261 16.43 21.88 32.53
C ARG A 261 16.70 22.83 33.70
N PRO A 262 16.44 24.14 33.55
CA PRO A 262 16.55 25.10 34.65
C PRO A 262 15.32 25.00 35.56
N VAL A 263 15.56 25.06 36.87
CA VAL A 263 14.55 25.16 37.92
C VAL A 263 14.88 26.42 38.74
N GLU A 264 13.93 27.35 38.80
CA GLU A 264 14.09 28.58 39.57
C GLU A 264 13.49 28.43 40.97
N LEU A 265 14.31 28.64 41.99
CA LEU A 265 13.91 28.61 43.38
C LEU A 265 13.75 30.04 43.90
N VAL A 266 12.57 30.37 44.40
CA VAL A 266 12.33 31.66 45.08
C VAL A 266 12.53 31.48 46.57
N LYS A 267 13.28 32.39 47.21
CA LYS A 267 13.57 32.33 48.64
C LYS A 267 12.31 32.18 49.48
N GLY A 268 12.30 31.15 50.33
CA GLY A 268 11.21 30.88 51.28
C GLY A 268 9.95 30.28 50.67
N ARG A 269 9.84 30.16 49.33
CA ARG A 269 8.68 29.57 48.66
C ARG A 269 8.99 28.16 48.15
N PRO A 270 8.09 27.18 48.35
CA PRO A 270 8.26 25.87 47.74
C PRO A 270 8.02 25.95 46.23
N VAL A 271 8.74 25.12 45.48
CA VAL A 271 8.48 24.93 44.05
C VAL A 271 7.21 24.09 43.90
N THR A 272 6.21 24.64 43.21
CA THR A 272 4.95 23.93 42.90
C THR A 272 5.04 23.14 41.60
N GLU A 273 6.06 23.36 40.79
CA GLU A 273 6.29 22.60 39.57
C GLU A 273 6.59 21.14 39.94
N GLN A 274 5.75 20.26 39.39
CA GLN A 274 5.90 18.82 39.50
C GLN A 274 6.40 18.30 38.17
N GLU A 275 7.34 17.37 38.25
CA GLU A 275 7.83 16.72 37.06
C GLU A 275 7.16 15.37 36.90
N LEU A 276 6.72 15.06 35.69
CA LEU A 276 6.09 13.79 35.40
C LEU A 276 7.17 12.74 35.10
N VAL A 277 7.16 11.67 35.87
CA VAL A 277 7.95 10.47 35.60
C VAL A 277 7.03 9.43 34.99
N ILE A 278 7.43 8.95 33.82
CA ILE A 278 6.74 7.95 33.02
C ILE A 278 7.42 6.60 33.24
N ARG A 279 6.62 5.56 33.43
CA ARG A 279 7.09 4.18 33.38
C ARG A 279 6.46 3.48 32.19
N PHE A 280 7.28 3.07 31.23
CA PHE A 280 6.84 2.28 30.08
C PHE A 280 6.97 0.79 30.37
N GLY A 281 6.14 -0.01 29.70
CA GLY A 281 6.24 -1.47 29.66
C GLY A 281 5.94 -1.97 28.26
N CYS A 282 6.71 -2.93 27.77
CA CYS A 282 6.46 -3.60 26.51
C CYS A 282 5.63 -4.86 26.78
N LEU A 283 4.57 -5.09 25.99
CA LEU A 283 3.72 -6.27 26.10
C LEU A 283 4.46 -7.56 25.74
N LEU A 284 5.51 -7.48 24.91
CA LEU A 284 6.34 -8.62 24.47
C LEU A 284 7.25 -9.11 25.61
N ASP A 285 8.13 -8.24 26.11
CA ASP A 285 9.19 -8.65 27.04
C ASP A 285 8.74 -8.66 28.50
N ARG A 286 7.58 -8.06 28.81
CA ARG A 286 7.02 -7.85 30.17
C ARG A 286 7.96 -7.15 31.17
N VAL A 287 9.12 -6.70 30.71
CA VAL A 287 10.08 -5.93 31.50
C VAL A 287 9.77 -4.44 31.34
N PRO A 288 9.52 -3.71 32.44
CA PRO A 288 9.33 -2.27 32.37
C PRO A 288 10.66 -1.58 32.06
N LEU A 289 10.60 -0.57 31.18
CA LEU A 289 11.76 0.27 30.89
C LEU A 289 12.11 1.16 32.09
N PRO A 290 13.36 1.67 32.16
CA PRO A 290 13.75 2.67 33.13
C PRO A 290 12.80 3.87 33.11
N PRO A 291 12.56 4.54 34.25
CA PRO A 291 11.69 5.69 34.32
C PRO A 291 12.19 6.81 33.41
N GLN A 292 11.30 7.33 32.56
CA GLN A 292 11.58 8.38 31.59
C GLN A 292 10.90 9.68 32.01
N ARG A 293 11.46 10.82 31.60
CA ARG A 293 10.91 12.16 31.80
C ARG A 293 10.71 12.85 30.45
N LEU A 294 10.12 14.05 30.50
CA LEU A 294 9.98 14.89 29.32
C LEU A 294 11.37 15.19 28.72
N HIS A 295 11.52 15.02 27.41
CA HIS A 295 12.76 15.22 26.63
C HIS A 295 13.87 14.20 26.84
N ASP A 296 13.69 13.20 27.70
CA ASP A 296 14.64 12.09 27.81
C ASP A 296 14.67 11.29 26.51
N VAL A 297 15.85 10.76 26.20
CA VAL A 297 16.09 9.84 25.08
C VAL A 297 16.35 8.46 25.66
N PHE A 298 15.62 7.46 25.16
CA PHE A 298 15.78 6.07 25.57
C PHE A 298 15.84 5.16 24.35
N SER A 299 16.51 4.02 24.50
CA SER A 299 16.56 2.98 23.49
C SER A 299 15.51 1.91 23.77
N HIS A 300 14.85 1.45 22.71
CA HIS A 300 14.00 0.27 22.72
C HIS A 300 14.29 -0.55 21.46
N ARG A 301 14.76 -1.80 21.64
CA ARG A 301 15.16 -2.72 20.56
C ARG A 301 15.99 -2.04 19.45
N ASP A 302 17.13 -1.44 19.85
CA ASP A 302 18.10 -0.75 18.97
C ASP A 302 17.61 0.49 18.22
N VAL A 303 16.42 0.99 18.58
CA VAL A 303 15.87 2.25 18.09
C VAL A 303 15.81 3.26 19.23
N GLU A 304 16.28 4.49 18.97
CA GLU A 304 16.28 5.58 19.93
C GLU A 304 15.03 6.46 19.78
N TYR A 305 14.36 6.71 20.90
CA TYR A 305 13.15 7.51 20.99
C TYR A 305 13.32 8.63 22.01
N LYS A 306 12.79 9.81 21.66
CA LYS A 306 12.73 10.99 22.53
C LYS A 306 11.31 11.23 22.99
N VAL A 307 11.11 11.50 24.28
CA VAL A 307 9.80 11.91 24.81
C VAL A 307 9.54 13.37 24.45
N VAL A 308 8.49 13.62 23.66
CA VAL A 308 8.14 14.97 23.18
C VAL A 308 7.05 15.61 24.04
N ASP A 309 6.01 14.84 24.36
CA ASP A 309 4.82 15.34 25.07
C ASP A 309 4.25 14.27 26.01
N ILE A 310 3.69 14.71 27.14
CA ILE A 310 3.12 13.84 28.17
C ILE A 310 1.69 14.29 28.41
N ARG A 311 0.73 13.46 27.98
CA ARG A 311 -0.70 13.67 28.21
C ARG A 311 -1.17 12.84 29.40
N ARG A 312 -2.44 12.99 29.76
CA ARG A 312 -3.02 12.32 30.93
C ARG A 312 -3.06 10.79 30.78
N ASP A 313 -3.29 10.32 29.57
CA ASP A 313 -3.57 8.93 29.18
C ASP A 313 -2.66 8.41 28.07
N SER A 314 -1.73 9.23 27.59
CA SER A 314 -0.87 8.91 26.46
C SER A 314 0.42 9.71 26.51
N VAL A 315 1.47 9.20 25.88
CA VAL A 315 2.78 9.87 25.78
C VAL A 315 3.19 9.89 24.32
N VAL A 316 3.56 11.07 23.81
CA VAL A 316 4.06 11.21 22.44
C VAL A 316 5.56 11.09 22.47
N ILE A 317 6.07 10.11 21.73
CA ILE A 317 7.49 9.88 21.52
C ILE A 317 7.84 10.15 20.06
N GLN A 318 9.11 10.45 19.81
CA GLN A 318 9.63 10.69 18.47
C GLN A 318 10.86 9.83 18.23
N ASN A 319 10.88 9.12 17.11
CA ASN A 319 12.06 8.40 16.68
C ASN A 319 13.16 9.40 16.30
N VAL A 320 14.36 9.24 16.87
CA VAL A 320 15.47 10.20 16.70
C VAL A 320 16.02 10.19 15.27
N LYS A 321 16.02 9.02 14.60
CA LYS A 321 16.57 8.85 13.24
C LYS A 321 15.60 9.34 12.17
N THR A 322 14.33 8.95 12.27
CA THR A 322 13.32 9.23 11.25
C THR A 322 12.53 10.53 11.52
N GLY A 323 12.55 11.03 12.75
CA GLY A 323 11.74 12.16 13.17
C GLY A 323 10.23 11.86 13.27
N LYS A 324 9.81 10.61 12.99
CA LYS A 324 8.40 10.19 13.05
C LYS A 324 7.92 10.16 14.51
N THR A 325 6.76 10.77 14.76
CA THR A 325 6.13 10.78 16.08
C THR A 325 5.14 9.62 16.22
N VAL A 326 5.16 8.96 17.37
CA VAL A 326 4.27 7.85 17.74
C VAL A 326 3.60 8.19 19.07
N THR A 327 2.29 7.93 19.16
CA THR A 327 1.54 8.14 20.42
C THR A 327 1.41 6.81 21.13
N VAL A 328 2.01 6.71 22.32
CA VAL A 328 1.97 5.52 23.17
C VAL A 328 0.80 5.65 24.14
N PRO A 329 -0.22 4.78 24.06
CA PRO A 329 -1.36 4.83 24.96
C PRO A 329 -1.03 4.26 26.35
N GLN A 330 -1.82 4.64 27.34
CA GLN A 330 -1.82 4.00 28.65
C GLN A 330 -2.34 2.56 28.55
N LEU A 331 -1.75 1.68 29.36
CA LEU A 331 -2.14 0.29 29.44
C LEU A 331 -3.63 0.14 29.80
N ARG A 332 -4.38 -0.54 28.94
CA ARG A 332 -5.80 -0.84 29.17
C ARG A 332 -5.97 -1.94 30.23
N SER A 333 -7.18 -2.06 30.79
CA SER A 333 -7.50 -3.11 31.76
C SER A 333 -7.35 -4.51 31.18
N GLU A 334 -7.79 -4.71 29.94
CA GLU A 334 -7.73 -6.00 29.22
C GLU A 334 -6.29 -6.45 28.98
N GLU A 335 -5.41 -5.52 28.56
CA GLU A 335 -3.99 -5.77 28.32
C GLU A 335 -3.19 -6.01 29.61
N ARG A 336 -3.74 -5.65 30.78
CA ARG A 336 -3.09 -5.84 32.08
C ARG A 336 -2.91 -7.31 32.43
N ALA A 337 -3.80 -8.18 31.95
CA ALA A 337 -3.67 -9.63 32.05
C ALA A 337 -2.39 -10.12 31.36
N ALA A 338 -2.10 -9.60 30.16
CA ALA A 338 -0.93 -9.97 29.36
C ALA A 338 0.41 -9.61 30.04
N LEU A 339 0.46 -8.50 30.79
CA LEU A 339 1.64 -8.10 31.57
C LEU A 339 1.78 -8.82 32.91
N SER A 340 0.67 -9.19 33.55
CA SER A 340 0.68 -9.81 34.88
C SER A 340 0.80 -11.34 34.85
N GLY A 341 0.74 -11.97 33.67
CA GLY A 341 0.79 -13.42 33.52
C GLY A 341 -0.43 -14.16 34.09
N ARG A 342 -1.49 -13.42 34.47
CA ARG A 342 -2.77 -13.98 34.87
C ARG A 342 -3.76 -13.78 33.74
N SER A 343 -4.15 -14.86 33.08
CA SER A 343 -5.34 -14.87 32.23
C SER A 343 -6.55 -14.51 33.10
N GLU A 344 -7.01 -13.26 33.05
CA GLU A 344 -8.33 -12.93 33.57
C GLU A 344 -9.35 -13.53 32.60
N ALA A 345 -9.94 -14.66 32.98
CA ALA A 345 -11.13 -15.17 32.33
C ALA A 345 -12.21 -14.07 32.36
N PRO A 346 -12.98 -13.87 31.27
CA PRO A 346 -13.99 -12.84 31.24
C PRO A 346 -14.93 -13.02 32.42
N ALA A 347 -15.16 -11.91 33.13
CA ALA A 347 -16.08 -11.87 34.26
C ALA A 347 -17.43 -12.44 33.80
N ARG A 348 -17.78 -13.63 34.29
CA ARG A 348 -19.11 -14.21 34.10
C ARG A 348 -20.13 -13.17 34.56
N GLY A 349 -20.89 -12.65 33.61
CA GLY A 349 -21.98 -11.73 33.86
C GLY A 349 -22.84 -12.27 34.99
N ALA A 350 -23.08 -11.42 35.99
CA ALA A 350 -23.99 -11.70 37.08
C ALA A 350 -25.35 -12.09 36.49
N ALA A 351 -25.69 -13.37 36.58
CA ALA A 351 -27.04 -13.84 36.39
C ALA A 351 -27.89 -13.19 37.49
N SER A 352 -28.58 -12.11 37.14
CA SER A 352 -29.62 -11.50 37.95
C SER A 352 -30.67 -12.58 38.25
N GLY A 353 -30.81 -12.90 39.54
CA GLY A 353 -31.83 -13.81 40.03
C GLY A 353 -33.22 -13.30 39.65
N ALA A 354 -34.02 -14.19 39.07
CA ALA A 354 -35.46 -14.03 39.01
C ALA A 354 -36.05 -14.32 40.39
N PRO A 355 -36.95 -13.47 40.92
CA PRO A 355 -37.86 -13.88 41.97
C PRO A 355 -39.27 -14.08 41.37
N TRP A 356 -39.83 -15.26 41.67
CA TRP A 356 -41.22 -15.72 41.51
C TRP A 356 -41.68 -16.22 40.14
#